data_AF-A0A2V7UU04-F1
#
_entry.id   AF-A0A2V7UU04-F1
#
_cell.length_a   1.000
_cell.length_b   1.000
_cell.length_c   1.000
_cell.angle_alpha   90.00
_cell.angle_beta   90.00
_cell.angle_gamma   90.00
#
_symmetry.space_group_name_H-M   'P 1'
#
loop_
_entity.id
_entity.type
_entity.pdbx_description
1 polymer ?
#
loop_
_entity_poly.entity_id
_entity_poly.type
_entity_poly.pdbx_seq_one_letter_code
_entity_poly.pdbx_strand_id
1 'polypeptide(L)'
;MTGDAARPRSFLFRWLRHALNCPEACWSPEQISFLESLLETADGARVLSSLVVTTIRLRRSALAPDKAEIIATLLPSIEVFWSNPCSRTYEDLRIARW
;
A
#
# COMPACT_ATOMS: atom_id res chain seq x y z
N MET A 1 28.20 -0.96 12.91
CA MET A 1 26.98 -1.65 13.39
C MET A 1 25.82 -1.21 12.50
N THR A 2 25.56 -1.94 11.41
CA THR A 2 24.53 -1.62 10.39
C THR A 2 23.51 -2.76 10.22
N GLY A 3 23.37 -3.61 11.25
CA GLY A 3 22.56 -4.83 11.20
C GLY A 3 21.11 -4.70 11.65
N ASP A 4 20.69 -3.55 12.20
CA ASP A 4 19.43 -3.45 12.94
C ASP A 4 18.26 -2.84 12.15
N ALA A 5 18.53 -1.99 11.15
CA ALA A 5 17.47 -1.38 10.33
C ALA A 5 16.88 -2.33 9.26
N ALA A 6 17.64 -3.36 8.87
CA ALA A 6 17.21 -4.33 7.85
C ALA A 6 16.09 -5.27 8.36
N ARG A 7 16.10 -5.62 9.66
CA ARG A 7 15.11 -6.53 10.25
C ARG A 7 13.69 -5.93 10.29
N PRO A 8 13.46 -4.70 10.80
CA PRO A 8 12.15 -4.06 10.78
C PRO A 8 11.58 -3.89 9.37
N ARG A 9 12.43 -3.54 8.38
CA ARG A 9 12.00 -3.37 6.98
C ARG A 9 11.51 -4.68 6.36
N SER A 10 12.26 -5.76 6.55
CA SER A 10 11.86 -7.09 6.06
C SER A 10 10.54 -7.57 6.69
N PHE A 11 10.29 -7.22 7.96
CA PHE A 11 9.03 -7.52 8.64
C PHE A 11 7.85 -6.70 8.07
N LEU A 12 8.02 -5.39 7.91
CA LEU A 12 6.98 -4.51 7.35
C LEU A 12 6.60 -4.92 5.93
N PHE A 13 7.59 -5.27 5.09
CA PHE A 13 7.32 -5.71 3.73
C PHE A 13 6.58 -7.05 3.69
N ARG A 14 6.97 -8.01 4.54
CA ARG A 14 6.26 -9.28 4.69
C ARG A 14 4.83 -9.09 5.20
N TRP A 15 4.65 -8.22 6.19
CA TRP A 15 3.32 -7.86 6.71
C TRP A 15 2.45 -7.24 5.60
N LEU A 16 2.99 -6.30 4.83
CA LEU A 16 2.29 -5.61 3.76
C LEU A 16 1.78 -6.59 2.69
N ARG A 17 2.63 -7.53 2.27
CA ARG A 17 2.24 -8.60 1.33
C ARG A 17 1.14 -9.49 1.88
N HIS A 18 1.29 -9.93 3.13
CA HIS A 18 0.31 -10.79 3.78
C HIS A 18 -1.05 -10.08 3.90
N ALA A 19 -1.04 -8.82 4.35
CA ALA A 19 -2.21 -7.96 4.47
C ALA A 19 -2.96 -7.78 3.14
N LEU A 20 -2.24 -7.69 2.04
CA LEU A 20 -2.80 -7.51 0.70
C LEU A 20 -3.15 -8.84 0.00
N ASN A 21 -2.88 -9.98 0.63
CA ASN A 21 -2.99 -11.31 0.02
C ASN A 21 -2.17 -11.42 -1.30
N CYS A 22 -0.98 -10.83 -1.29
CA CYS A 22 -0.09 -10.67 -2.45
C CYS A 22 1.00 -11.77 -2.43
N PRO A 23 1.06 -12.67 -3.43
CA PRO A 23 2.04 -13.77 -3.44
C PRO A 23 3.49 -13.28 -3.62
N GLU A 24 4.47 -14.12 -3.22
CA GLU A 24 5.89 -14.23 -3.67
C GLU A 24 6.39 -13.27 -4.78
N ALA A 25 5.74 -13.35 -5.93
CA ALA A 25 6.16 -12.70 -7.16
C ALA A 25 5.19 -11.59 -7.61
N CYS A 26 4.38 -11.05 -6.71
CA CYS A 26 3.35 -10.09 -7.10
C CYS A 26 3.89 -8.72 -7.55
N TRP A 27 5.15 -8.40 -7.23
CA TRP A 27 5.81 -7.19 -7.68
C TRP A 27 7.18 -7.46 -8.29
N SER A 28 7.54 -6.65 -9.28
CA SER A 28 8.87 -6.66 -9.89
C SER A 28 9.93 -6.10 -8.92
N PRO A 29 11.23 -6.36 -9.16
CA PRO A 29 12.30 -5.77 -8.36
C PRO A 29 12.25 -4.24 -8.27
N GLU A 30 11.85 -3.55 -9.35
CA GLU A 30 11.73 -2.09 -9.40
C GLU A 30 10.58 -1.59 -8.52
N GLN A 31 9.44 -2.29 -8.56
CA GLN A 31 8.28 -2.02 -7.73
C GLN A 31 8.58 -2.25 -6.24
N ILE A 32 9.34 -3.31 -5.92
CA ILE A 32 9.82 -3.58 -4.56
C ILE A 32 10.74 -2.45 -4.10
N SER A 33 11.73 -2.07 -4.90
CA SER A 33 12.68 -0.98 -4.59
C SER A 33 11.95 0.35 -4.35
N PHE A 34 10.93 0.66 -5.15
CA PHE A 34 10.09 1.83 -4.92
C PHE A 34 9.36 1.78 -3.57
N LEU A 35 8.71 0.66 -3.23
CA LEU A 35 8.03 0.50 -1.94
C LEU A 35 9.02 0.57 -0.77
N GLU A 36 10.22 0.00 -0.91
CA GLU A 36 11.29 0.12 0.08
C GLU A 36 11.72 1.57 0.26
N SER A 37 11.86 2.35 -0.82
CA SER A 37 12.20 3.78 -0.74
C SER A 37 11.18 4.60 0.06
N LEU A 38 9.88 4.27 -0.04
CA LEU A 38 8.85 4.92 0.76
C LEU A 38 9.00 4.59 2.26
N LEU A 39 9.40 3.36 2.59
CA LEU A 39 9.65 2.92 3.97
C LEU A 39 10.91 3.53 4.60
N GLU A 40 11.79 4.16 3.81
CA GLU A 40 12.96 4.87 4.34
C GLU A 40 12.59 6.19 5.04
N THR A 41 11.41 6.73 4.72
CA THR A 41 10.92 7.98 5.30
C THR A 41 9.77 7.70 6.28
N ALA A 42 9.70 8.47 7.38
CA ALA A 42 8.62 8.32 8.35
C ALA A 42 7.24 8.61 7.73
N ASP A 43 7.18 9.61 6.86
CA ASP A 43 5.93 9.97 6.15
C ASP A 43 5.52 8.91 5.14
N GLY A 44 6.45 8.39 4.32
CA GLY A 44 6.16 7.32 3.38
C GLY A 44 5.73 6.03 4.07
N ALA A 45 6.37 5.66 5.18
CA ALA A 45 5.95 4.52 6.00
C ALA A 45 4.55 4.69 6.60
N ARG A 46 4.21 5.89 7.08
CA ARG A 46 2.86 6.22 7.57
C ARG A 46 1.83 6.12 6.45
N VAL A 47 2.12 6.68 5.28
CA VAL A 47 1.22 6.64 4.12
C VAL A 47 0.97 5.19 3.68
N LEU A 48 2.03 4.39 3.50
CA LEU A 48 1.90 2.98 3.13
C LEU A 48 1.08 2.20 4.15
N SER A 49 1.34 2.38 5.44
CA SER A 49 0.59 1.70 6.50
C SER A 49 -0.90 2.05 6.46
N SER A 50 -1.22 3.33 6.30
CA SER A 50 -2.60 3.80 6.16
C SER A 50 -3.27 3.25 4.91
N LEU A 51 -2.58 3.22 3.77
CA LEU A 51 -3.10 2.64 2.52
C LEU A 51 -3.44 1.17 2.70
N VAL A 52 -2.55 0.37 3.31
CA VAL A 52 -2.80 -1.06 3.57
C VAL A 52 -4.03 -1.24 4.48
N VAL A 53 -4.12 -0.49 5.57
CA VAL A 53 -5.28 -0.55 6.49
C VAL A 53 -6.58 -0.18 5.77
N THR A 54 -6.55 0.87 4.95
CA THR A 54 -7.68 1.29 4.14
C THR A 54 -8.08 0.20 3.14
N THR A 55 -7.13 -0.40 2.41
CA THR A 55 -7.40 -1.52 1.50
C THR A 55 -8.08 -2.69 2.20
N ILE A 56 -7.57 -3.12 3.37
CA ILE A 56 -8.19 -4.20 4.15
C ILE A 56 -9.63 -3.84 4.54
N ARG A 57 -9.84 -2.62 5.04
CA ARG A 57 -11.16 -2.16 5.49
C ARG A 57 -12.16 -2.07 4.34
N LEU A 58 -11.73 -1.58 3.17
CA LEU A 58 -12.57 -1.49 1.98
C LEU A 58 -12.91 -2.89 1.44
N ARG A 59 -11.92 -3.80 1.32
CA ARG A 59 -12.14 -5.18 0.84
C ARG A 59 -13.04 -6.00 1.76
N ARG A 60 -12.98 -5.77 3.08
CA ARG A 60 -13.78 -6.51 4.08
C ARG A 60 -15.11 -5.84 4.43
N SER A 61 -15.34 -4.62 3.94
CA SER A 61 -16.57 -3.90 4.25
C SER A 61 -17.77 -4.50 3.53
N ALA A 62 -18.68 -5.10 4.30
CA ALA A 62 -20.07 -5.25 3.91
C ALA A 62 -20.80 -3.96 4.33
N LEU A 63 -20.61 -2.87 3.58
CA LEU A 63 -21.07 -1.55 4.03
C LEU A 63 -22.44 -1.16 3.46
N ALA A 64 -23.11 -0.34 4.26
CA ALA A 64 -24.40 0.27 3.98
C ALA A 64 -24.32 1.19 2.73
N PRO A 65 -25.46 1.43 2.06
CA PRO A 65 -25.52 2.09 0.74
C PRO A 65 -24.90 3.50 0.71
N ASP A 66 -24.92 4.20 1.83
CA ASP A 66 -24.42 5.57 2.01
C ASP A 66 -22.89 5.70 1.91
N LYS A 67 -22.15 4.59 2.05
CA LYS A 67 -20.68 4.56 1.90
C LYS A 67 -20.23 3.92 0.59
N ALA A 68 -21.17 3.44 -0.24
CA ALA A 68 -20.85 2.75 -1.48
C ALA A 68 -20.14 3.65 -2.49
N GLU A 69 -20.49 4.94 -2.56
CA GLU A 69 -19.91 5.90 -3.51
C GLU A 69 -18.43 6.21 -3.22
N ILE A 70 -18.08 6.37 -1.93
CA ILE A 70 -16.69 6.58 -1.51
C ILE A 70 -15.86 5.34 -1.85
N ILE A 71 -16.38 4.14 -1.59
CA ILE A 71 -15.70 2.89 -1.93
C ILE A 71 -15.52 2.77 -3.45
N ALA A 72 -16.58 3.04 -4.22
CA ALA A 72 -16.56 2.97 -5.67
C ALA A 72 -15.54 3.93 -6.30
N THR A 73 -15.24 5.04 -5.64
CA THR A 73 -14.28 6.03 -6.13
C THR A 73 -12.85 5.72 -5.65
N LEU A 74 -12.70 5.34 -4.38
CA LEU A 74 -11.38 5.21 -3.75
C LEU A 74 -10.73 3.83 -3.96
N LEU A 75 -11.52 2.75 -3.89
CA LEU A 75 -10.99 1.40 -4.01
C LEU A 75 -10.29 1.15 -5.36
N PRO A 76 -10.83 1.57 -6.53
CA PRO A 76 -10.15 1.35 -7.80
C PRO A 76 -8.77 2.00 -7.87
N SER A 77 -8.63 3.25 -7.38
CA SER A 77 -7.35 3.96 -7.38
C SER A 77 -6.31 3.28 -6.49
N ILE A 78 -6.75 2.76 -5.34
CA ILE A 78 -5.92 1.98 -4.42
C ILE A 78 -5.49 0.65 -5.05
N GLU A 79 -6.40 -0.05 -5.73
CA GLU A 79 -6.07 -1.30 -6.42
C GLU A 79 -5.12 -1.06 -7.62
N VAL A 80 -5.28 0.04 -8.36
CA VAL A 80 -4.33 0.45 -9.42
C VAL A 80 -2.93 0.60 -8.85
N PHE A 81 -2.78 1.30 -7.73
CA PHE A 81 -1.49 1.41 -7.05
C PHE A 81 -0.92 0.05 -6.64
N TRP A 82 -1.71 -0.81 -5.99
CA TRP A 82 -1.20 -2.12 -5.55
C TRP A 82 -0.89 -3.07 -6.71
N SER A 83 -1.53 -2.91 -7.87
CA SER A 83 -1.22 -3.66 -9.09
C SER A 83 0.08 -3.21 -9.76
N ASN A 84 0.47 -1.95 -9.59
CA ASN A 84 1.67 -1.38 -10.18
C ASN A 84 2.26 -0.26 -9.30
N PRO A 85 2.89 -0.60 -8.16
CA PRO A 85 3.38 0.40 -7.23
C PRO A 85 4.62 1.09 -7.82
N CYS A 86 4.45 2.35 -8.19
CA CYS A 86 5.51 3.19 -8.72
C CYS A 86 5.24 4.65 -8.38
N SER A 87 6.21 5.54 -8.63
CA SER A 87 6.06 6.97 -8.34
C SER A 87 4.81 7.58 -9.00
N ARG A 88 4.44 7.12 -10.20
CA ARG A 88 3.28 7.64 -10.94
C ARG A 88 1.98 7.27 -10.23
N THR A 89 1.74 5.98 -10.00
CA THR A 89 0.50 5.51 -9.34
C THR A 89 0.39 5.98 -7.90
N TYR A 90 1.53 6.19 -7.23
CA TYR A 90 1.59 6.81 -5.91
C TYR A 90 1.15 8.28 -5.93
N GLU A 91 1.62 9.07 -6.90
CA GLU A 91 1.23 10.47 -7.03
C GLU A 91 -0.23 10.61 -7.46
N ASP A 92 -0.71 9.73 -8.35
CA ASP A 92 -2.14 9.66 -8.73
C ASP A 92 -3.03 9.45 -7.49
N LEU A 93 -2.64 8.53 -6.59
CA LEU A 93 -3.30 8.34 -5.30
C LEU A 93 -3.24 9.59 -4.42
N ARG A 94 -2.07 10.23 -4.32
CA ARG A 94 -1.88 11.41 -3.48
C ARG A 94 -2.74 12.60 -3.92
N ILE A 95 -2.89 12.79 -5.23
CA ILE A 95 -3.73 13.83 -5.83
C ILE A 95 -5.21 13.53 -5.61
N ALA A 96 -5.61 12.25 -5.65
CA ALA A 96 -6.98 11.84 -5.41
C ALA A 96 -7.52 12.12 -3.99
N ARG A 97 -6.67 12.63 -3.07
CA ARG A 97 -7.02 13.03 -1.69
C ARG A 97 -7.84 11.98 -0.94
N TRP A 98 -7.23 10.81 -0.72
CA TRP A 98 -7.75 9.75 0.14
C TRP A 98 -7.76 10.14 1.62
#